data_AF-A0A420YPU9-F1
#
_entry.id   AF-A0A420YPU9-F1
#
_cell.length_a   1.000
_cell.length_b   1.000
_cell.length_c   1.000
_cell.angle_alpha   90.00
_cell.angle_beta   90.00
_cell.angle_gamma   90.00
#
_symmetry.space_group_name_H-M   'P 1'
#
loop_
_entity.id
_entity.type
_entity.pdbx_description
1 polymer ?
#
loop_
_entity_poly.entity_id
_entity_poly.type
_entity_poly.pdbx_seq_one_letter_code
_entity_poly.pdbx_strand_id
1 'polypeptide(L)'
;MFERMIQTPLGEVRLRSDGKSLTGLWFVGQVNDAKDNSDIEIKDDLPIFGQVETWLESYFSGEQTPIKIPLQPKGTMFQERVWKILQEIPYGETMTYGEIAQRIAKEKG
;
A
#
# COMPACT_ATOMS: atom_id res chain seq x y z
N MET A 1 15.14 1.39 -8.18
CA MET A 1 13.86 0.97 -7.54
C MET A 1 13.38 -0.26 -8.26
N PHE A 2 12.63 -1.16 -7.61
CA PHE A 2 12.14 -2.38 -8.26
C PHE A 2 10.63 -2.35 -8.45
N GLU A 3 10.16 -2.93 -9.56
CA GLU A 3 8.74 -3.09 -9.84
C GLU A 3 8.38 -4.49 -10.31
N ARG A 4 7.14 -4.88 -10.00
CA ARG A 4 6.47 -6.07 -10.52
C ARG A 4 5.00 -5.77 -10.76
N MET A 5 4.45 -6.35 -11.82
CA MET A 5 3.04 -6.26 -12.16
C MET A 5 2.37 -7.60 -11.78
N ILE A 6 1.21 -7.55 -11.15
CA ILE A 6 0.44 -8.74 -10.77
C ILE A 6 -1.04 -8.55 -11.12
N GLN A 7 -1.75 -9.66 -11.29
CA GLN A 7 -3.19 -9.66 -11.53
C GLN A 7 -3.94 -9.85 -10.20
N THR A 8 -5.02 -9.09 -10.02
CA THR A 8 -5.94 -9.24 -8.89
C THR A 8 -7.38 -9.30 -9.40
N PRO A 9 -8.36 -9.75 -8.58
CA PRO A 9 -9.78 -9.69 -8.96
C PRO A 9 -10.30 -8.29 -9.32
N LEU A 10 -9.62 -7.23 -8.87
CA LEU A 10 -9.96 -5.84 -9.16
C LEU A 10 -9.17 -5.25 -10.35
N GLY A 11 -8.37 -6.08 -11.03
CA GLY A 11 -7.54 -5.69 -12.17
C GLY A 11 -6.05 -5.77 -11.88
N GLU A 12 -5.26 -5.26 -12.84
CA GLU A 12 -3.80 -5.27 -12.75
C GLU A 12 -3.29 -4.26 -11.73
N VAL A 13 -2.33 -4.70 -10.92
CA VAL A 13 -1.70 -3.91 -9.86
C VAL A 13 -0.20 -3.85 -10.08
N ARG A 14 0.36 -2.64 -9.98
CA ARG A 14 1.79 -2.35 -9.96
C ARG A 14 2.29 -2.32 -8.53
N LEU A 15 3.25 -3.18 -8.20
CA LEU A 15 3.98 -3.18 -6.93
C LEU A 15 5.32 -2.46 -7.11
N ARG A 16 5.71 -1.63 -6.14
CA ARG A 16 7.02 -0.97 -6.12
C ARG A 16 7.73 -1.18 -4.80
N SER A 17 9.01 -1.55 -4.86
CA SER A 17 9.85 -1.79 -3.69
C SER A 17 11.23 -1.15 -3.82
N ASP A 18 11.83 -0.83 -2.69
CA ASP A 18 13.26 -0.49 -2.57
C ASP A 18 14.17 -1.74 -2.42
N GLY A 19 13.58 -2.94 -2.52
CA GLY A 19 14.24 -4.24 -2.34
C GLY A 19 14.04 -4.86 -0.95
N LYS A 20 13.57 -4.08 0.04
CA LYS A 20 13.31 -4.54 1.40
C LYS A 20 11.85 -4.33 1.84
N SER A 21 11.29 -3.18 1.48
CA SER A 21 9.95 -2.74 1.89
C SER A 21 9.09 -2.44 0.67
N LEU A 22 7.77 -2.60 0.82
CA LEU A 22 6.83 -2.11 -0.18
C LEU A 22 6.72 -0.59 -0.03
N THR A 23 7.04 0.12 -1.10
CA THR A 23 7.04 1.59 -1.15
C THR A 23 5.82 2.15 -1.87
N GLY A 24 5.11 1.30 -2.63
CA GLY A 24 3.81 1.64 -3.17
C GLY A 24 3.15 0.50 -3.94
N LEU A 25 1.85 0.69 -4.14
CA LEU A 25 0.94 -0.24 -4.80
C LEU A 25 -0.13 0.59 -5.52
N TRP A 26 -0.32 0.37 -6.82
CA TRP A 26 -1.26 1.14 -7.64
C TRP A 26 -2.03 0.23 -8.59
N PHE A 27 -3.33 0.50 -8.77
CA PHE A 27 -4.04 -0.02 -9.93
C PHE A 27 -3.50 0.62 -11.21
N VAL A 28 -3.32 -0.19 -12.25
CA VAL A 28 -2.77 0.27 -13.53
C VAL A 28 -3.84 1.05 -14.29
N GLY A 29 -3.45 2.18 -14.88
CA GLY A 29 -4.36 3.02 -15.69
C GLY A 29 -5.17 4.05 -14.92
N GLN A 30 -5.04 4.13 -13.58
CA GLN A 30 -5.64 5.22 -12.81
C GLN A 30 -4.89 6.55 -12.99
N VAL A 31 -5.57 7.66 -12.70
CA VAL A 31 -4.92 8.98 -12.65
C VAL A 31 -3.87 8.94 -11.53
N ASN A 32 -2.61 9.25 -11.86
CA ASN A 32 -1.45 9.11 -10.98
C ASN A 32 -1.11 7.66 -10.57
N ASP A 33 -1.07 6.72 -11.53
CA ASP A 33 -0.55 5.35 -11.33
C ASP A 33 0.96 5.30 -11.04
N ALA A 34 1.56 6.38 -10.55
CA ALA A 34 2.99 6.51 -10.26
C ALA A 34 3.90 6.20 -11.47
N LYS A 35 3.49 6.57 -12.69
CA LYS A 35 4.39 6.70 -13.85
C LYS A 35 5.45 7.76 -13.52
N ASP A 36 6.52 7.34 -12.87
CA ASP A 36 7.64 8.19 -12.51
C ASP A 36 8.81 7.83 -13.42
N ASN A 37 9.51 8.83 -13.97
CA ASN A 37 10.57 8.65 -14.98
C ASN A 37 11.92 8.26 -14.37
N SER A 38 11.93 7.55 -13.25
CA SER A 38 13.16 7.13 -12.56
C SER A 38 13.68 5.80 -13.09
N ASP A 39 14.96 5.50 -12.83
CA ASP A 39 15.58 4.19 -13.11
C ASP A 39 14.89 3.09 -12.29
N ILE A 40 13.80 2.59 -12.86
CA ILE A 40 13.00 1.48 -12.36
C ILE A 40 13.50 0.22 -13.06
N GLU A 41 13.93 -0.74 -12.25
CA GLU A 41 14.28 -2.07 -12.70
C GLU A 41 13.07 -2.98 -12.51
N ILE A 42 12.60 -3.61 -13.58
CA ILE A 42 11.58 -4.64 -13.49
C ILE A 42 12.25 -5.90 -12.93
N LYS A 43 11.76 -6.39 -11.80
CA LYS A 43 12.38 -7.53 -11.12
C LYS A 43 11.32 -8.39 -10.43
N ASP A 44 11.06 -9.55 -11.02
CA ASP A 44 9.95 -10.40 -10.60
C ASP A 44 10.28 -11.28 -9.37
N ASP A 45 11.56 -11.53 -9.12
CA ASP A 45 12.06 -12.55 -8.18
C ASP A 45 12.35 -12.02 -6.77
N LEU A 46 11.97 -10.77 -6.45
CA LEU A 46 12.16 -10.25 -5.10
C LEU A 46 11.22 -10.94 -4.09
N PRO A 47 11.74 -11.46 -2.97
CA PRO A 47 10.92 -12.14 -1.96
C PRO A 47 9.76 -11.30 -1.42
N ILE A 48 9.93 -9.97 -1.35
CA ILE A 48 8.88 -9.05 -0.90
C ILE A 48 7.66 -9.05 -1.84
N PHE A 49 7.86 -9.18 -3.15
CA PHE A 49 6.75 -9.21 -4.09
C PHE A 49 5.93 -10.50 -3.97
N GLY A 50 6.59 -11.65 -3.80
CA GLY A 50 5.89 -12.91 -3.54
C GLY A 50 5.11 -12.90 -2.21
N GLN A 51 5.64 -12.24 -1.18
CA GLN A 51 4.90 -12.04 0.08
C GLN A 51 3.67 -11.16 -0.10
N VAL A 52 3.78 -10.08 -0.88
CA VAL A 52 2.67 -9.18 -1.19
C VAL A 52 1.59 -9.88 -2.01
N GLU A 53 1.98 -10.63 -3.03
CA GLU A 53 1.07 -11.41 -3.88
C GLU A 53 0.31 -12.46 -3.06
N THR A 54 1.01 -13.29 -2.28
CA THR A 54 0.39 -14.29 -1.38
C THR A 54 -0.59 -13.65 -0.40
N TRP A 55 -0.23 -12.50 0.19
CA TRP A 55 -1.12 -11.80 1.11
C TRP A 55 -2.35 -11.24 0.40
N LEU A 56 -2.20 -10.68 -0.80
CA LEU A 56 -3.31 -10.18 -1.60
C LEU A 56 -4.25 -11.32 -2.02
N GLU A 57 -3.72 -12.48 -2.42
CA GLU A 57 -4.53 -13.67 -2.70
C GLU A 57 -5.39 -14.07 -1.50
N SER A 58 -4.79 -14.11 -0.31
CA SER A 58 -5.50 -14.40 0.95
C SER A 58 -6.54 -13.32 1.28
N TYR A 59 -6.21 -12.05 1.08
CA TYR A 59 -7.13 -10.93 1.28
C TYR A 59 -8.35 -11.06 0.36
N PHE A 60 -8.14 -11.36 -0.92
CA PHE A 60 -9.21 -11.50 -1.90
C PHE A 60 -10.01 -12.81 -1.77
N SER A 61 -9.45 -13.85 -1.14
CA SER A 61 -10.21 -15.06 -0.77
C SER A 61 -11.13 -14.84 0.45
N GLY A 62 -11.02 -13.69 1.12
CA GLY A 62 -11.78 -13.36 2.33
C GLY A 62 -11.12 -13.86 3.62
N GLU A 63 -9.89 -14.38 3.55
CA GLU A 63 -9.13 -14.76 4.73
C GLU A 63 -8.60 -13.51 5.45
N GLN A 64 -8.85 -13.44 6.77
CA GLN A 64 -8.35 -12.35 7.61
C GLN A 64 -6.89 -12.59 7.97
N THR A 65 -6.00 -12.39 7.00
CA THR A 65 -4.56 -12.55 7.20
C THR A 65 -3.94 -11.22 7.66
N PRO A 66 -3.29 -11.17 8.83
CA PRO A 66 -2.61 -9.96 9.27
C PRO A 66 -1.49 -9.58 8.29
N ILE A 67 -1.40 -8.29 7.96
CA ILE A 67 -0.35 -7.79 7.09
C ILE A 67 1.00 -7.86 7.81
N LYS A 68 1.94 -8.64 7.28
CA LYS A 68 3.32 -8.80 7.79
C LYS A 68 4.37 -8.18 6.87
N ILE A 69 3.92 -7.47 5.85
CA ILE A 69 4.76 -6.88 4.81
C ILE A 69 5.34 -5.57 5.35
N PRO A 70 6.66 -5.37 5.35
CA PRO A 70 7.25 -4.08 5.70
C PRO A 70 6.81 -2.99 4.71
N LEU A 71 6.14 -1.95 5.21
CA LEU A 71 5.67 -0.81 4.43
C LEU A 71 6.56 0.41 4.68
N GLN A 72 7.01 1.06 3.60
CA GLN A 72 7.75 2.31 3.67
C GLN A 72 7.28 3.29 2.57
N PRO A 73 6.00 3.72 2.60
CA PRO A 73 5.52 4.75 1.69
C PRO A 73 6.22 6.08 1.99
N LYS A 74 6.55 6.84 0.95
CA LYS A 74 7.15 8.18 1.09
C LYS A 74 6.07 9.24 0.93
N GLY A 75 5.90 10.08 1.94
CA GLY A 75 4.96 11.19 1.93
C GLY A 75 5.40 12.33 2.83
N THR A 76 4.59 13.38 2.86
CA THR A 76 4.72 14.45 3.85
C THR A 76 4.43 13.94 5.25
N MET A 77 4.94 14.63 6.29
CA MET A 77 4.62 14.33 7.69
C MET A 77 3.11 14.24 7.96
N PHE A 78 2.29 15.01 7.23
CA PHE A 78 0.83 14.95 7.36
C PHE A 78 0.27 13.66 6.75
N GLN A 79 0.72 13.26 5.56
CA GLN A 79 0.30 12.02 4.92
C GLN A 79 0.67 10.80 5.75
N GLU A 80 1.88 10.76 6.33
CA GLU A 80 2.31 9.66 7.20
C GLU A 80 1.41 9.51 8.44
N ARG A 81 0.96 10.62 9.04
CA ARG A 81 0.00 10.57 10.16
C ARG A 81 -1.36 10.04 9.73
N VAL A 82 -1.88 10.50 8.58
CA VAL A 82 -3.12 9.96 8.01
C VAL A 82 -3.00 8.45 7.79
N TRP A 83 -1.91 7.98 7.17
CA TRP A 83 -1.69 6.55 6.90
C TRP A 83 -1.57 5.70 8.15
N LYS A 84 -1.03 6.24 9.25
CA LYS A 84 -1.03 5.54 10.55
C LYS A 84 -2.46 5.31 11.06
N ILE A 85 -3.32 6.34 11.00
CA ILE A 85 -4.72 6.21 11.41
C ILE A 85 -5.49 5.24 10.52
N LEU A 86 -5.25 5.27 9.20
CA LEU A 86 -5.89 4.34 8.26
C LEU A 86 -5.58 2.87 8.58
N GLN A 87 -4.38 2.56 9.08
CA GLN A 87 -4.01 1.21 9.49
C GLN A 87 -4.72 0.72 10.76
N GLU A 88 -5.34 1.62 11.53
CA GLU A 88 -6.13 1.26 12.71
C GLU A 88 -7.58 0.89 12.38
N ILE A 89 -8.04 1.12 11.14
CA ILE A 89 -9.40 0.79 10.70
C ILE A 89 -9.49 -0.74 10.56
N PRO A 90 -10.34 -1.43 11.34
CA PRO A 90 -10.50 -2.87 11.22
C PRO A 90 -11.07 -3.28 9.86
N TYR A 91 -10.80 -4.52 9.46
CA TYR A 91 -11.40 -5.09 8.25
C TYR A 91 -12.93 -5.06 8.31
N GLY A 92 -13.57 -4.55 7.26
CA GLY A 92 -15.03 -4.43 7.16
C GLY A 92 -15.63 -3.19 7.84
N GLU A 93 -14.81 -2.39 8.53
CA GLU A 93 -15.24 -1.16 9.20
C GLU A 93 -14.93 0.07 8.34
N THR A 94 -15.54 1.21 8.69
CA THR A 94 -15.32 2.48 8.00
C THR A 94 -14.99 3.60 8.99
N MET A 95 -14.31 4.63 8.50
CA MET A 95 -14.07 5.87 9.22
C MET A 95 -14.24 7.04 8.26
N THR A 96 -14.87 8.10 8.74
CA THR A 96 -15.10 9.32 7.97
C THR A 96 -13.85 10.20 7.95
N TYR A 97 -13.75 11.04 6.92
CA TYR A 97 -12.69 12.06 6.85
C TYR A 97 -12.69 13.00 8.06
N GLY A 98 -13.89 13.32 8.60
CA GLY A 98 -14.02 14.16 9.79
C GLY A 98 -13.42 13.51 11.04
N GLU A 99 -13.65 12.22 11.25
CA GLU A 99 -13.07 11.47 12.37
C GLU A 99 -11.54 11.40 12.28
N ILE A 100 -11.00 11.15 11.09
CA ILE A 100 -9.55 11.16 10.85
C ILE A 100 -8.98 12.54 11.16
N ALA A 101 -9.61 13.61 10.66
CA ALA A 101 -9.16 14.99 10.90
C ALA A 101 -9.19 15.35 12.40
N GLN A 102 -10.24 14.92 13.13
CA GLN A 102 -10.34 15.13 14.57
C GLN A 102 -9.24 14.40 15.35
N ARG A 103 -8.90 13.16 14.98
CA ARG A 103 -7.78 12.42 15.60
C ARG A 103 -6.46 13.16 15.40
N ILE A 104 -6.16 13.58 14.17
CA ILE A 104 -4.93 14.33 13.86
C ILE A 104 -4.87 15.66 14.62
N ALA A 105 -6.00 16.34 14.77
CA ALA A 105 -6.05 17.60 15.54
C ALA A 105 -5.71 17.38 17.02
N LYS A 106 -6.17 16.28 17.63
CA LYS A 106 -5.86 15.94 19.02
C LYS A 106 -4.39 15.61 19.27
N GLU A 107 -3.68 15.06 18.28
CA GLU A 107 -2.23 14.81 18.38
C GLU A 107 -1.37 16.09 18.31
N LYS A 108 -1.94 17.20 17.83
CA LYS A 108 -1.24 18.48 17.68
C LYS A 108 -1.52 19.47 18.82
N GLY A 109 -2.48 19.18 19.69
CA GLY A 109 -2.81 19.98 20.88
C GLY A 109 -2.09 19.45 22.11
#